data_AF-A2GT41-F1
#
_entry.id   AF-A2GT41-F1
#
_cell.length_a   1.000
_cell.length_b   1.000
_cell.length_c   1.000
_cell.angle_alpha   90.00
_cell.angle_beta   90.00
_cell.angle_gamma   90.00
#
_symmetry.space_group_name_H-M   'P 1'
#
loop_
_entity.id
_entity.type
_entity.pdbx_description
1 polymer ?
#
loop_
_entity_poly.entity_id
_entity_poly.type
_entity_poly.pdbx_seq_one_letter_code
_entity_poly.pdbx_strand_id
1 'polypeptide(L)'
;MNAEIETEPCLLADSGYQGINDIIPWAKIPFKRQRNTELTDDQKEYNRKLSSNRIIVENYFSRLKQYWRVIGGKWPLKIKGDLTFYHHTFAMCAGLTNKLLCRRPLRRGAERWDLLDLDSMDENSEAYNYQESVSEDDSENSY
;
A
#
# COMPACT_ATOMS: atom_id res chain seq x y z
N MET A 1 -7.76 24.42 6.62
CA MET A 1 -7.00 23.73 7.67
C MET A 1 -5.96 22.90 6.95
N ASN A 2 -4.72 23.39 6.90
CA ASN A 2 -3.59 22.60 6.41
C ASN A 2 -3.22 21.68 7.57
N ALA A 3 -3.36 20.36 7.39
CA ALA A 3 -2.85 19.42 8.39
C ALA A 3 -1.32 19.51 8.34
N GLU A 4 -0.72 20.10 9.36
CA GLU A 4 0.73 20.10 9.54
C GLU A 4 1.12 18.67 9.92
N ILE A 5 1.84 18.00 9.03
CA ILE A 5 2.39 16.67 9.30
C ILE A 5 3.66 16.90 10.11
N GLU A 6 3.61 16.68 11.43
CA GLU A 6 4.70 16.98 12.36
C GLU A 6 5.97 16.13 12.13
N THR A 7 5.91 15.12 11.27
CA THR A 7 7.02 14.20 10.97
C THR A 7 7.28 14.14 9.46
N GLU A 8 8.54 14.04 9.05
CA GLU A 8 8.85 13.71 7.66
C GLU A 8 8.22 12.35 7.32
N PRO A 9 7.28 12.27 6.36
CA PRO A 9 6.57 11.04 6.09
C PRO A 9 7.52 9.99 5.53
N CYS A 10 7.57 8.79 6.09
CA CYS A 10 8.39 7.70 5.56
C CYS A 10 7.83 7.22 4.19
N LEU A 11 8.64 7.27 3.13
CA LEU A 11 8.24 6.93 1.76
C LEU A 11 8.64 5.49 1.48
N LEU A 12 7.64 4.62 1.39
CA LEU A 12 7.80 3.22 1.03
C LEU A 12 7.52 3.06 -0.46
N ALA A 13 8.56 2.91 -1.27
CA ALA A 13 8.45 2.86 -2.72
C ALA A 13 8.44 1.43 -3.26
N ASP A 14 7.85 1.27 -4.45
CA ASP A 14 7.91 0.01 -5.19
C ASP A 14 9.27 -0.23 -5.84
N SER A 15 9.55 -1.50 -6.16
CA SER A 15 10.70 -1.91 -6.96
C SER A 15 10.75 -1.27 -8.37
N GLY A 16 9.63 -0.73 -8.87
CA GLY A 16 9.60 0.08 -10.09
C GLY A 16 10.24 1.46 -9.95
N TYR A 17 10.45 1.96 -8.74
CA TYR A 17 11.03 3.28 -8.46
C TYR A 17 12.53 3.23 -8.13
N GLN A 18 13.26 2.22 -8.59
CA GLN A 18 14.71 2.14 -8.39
C GLN A 18 15.39 3.41 -8.92
N GLY A 19 16.24 4.03 -8.11
CA GLY A 19 16.85 5.33 -8.40
C GLY A 19 16.11 6.53 -7.82
N ILE A 20 14.94 6.36 -7.18
CA ILE A 20 14.25 7.50 -6.54
C ILE A 20 15.07 8.10 -5.39
N ASN A 21 16.04 7.36 -4.82
CA ASN A 21 16.96 7.89 -3.81
C ASN A 21 17.80 9.09 -4.30
N ASP A 22 18.00 9.26 -5.61
CA ASP A 22 18.70 10.42 -6.17
C ASP A 22 17.90 11.72 -5.99
N ILE A 23 16.57 11.60 -5.87
CA ILE A 23 15.63 12.73 -5.71
C ILE A 23 15.16 12.81 -4.26
N ILE A 24 14.89 11.66 -3.63
CA ILE A 24 14.36 11.51 -2.28
C ILE A 24 15.27 10.54 -1.51
N PRO A 25 16.37 11.02 -0.89
CA PRO A 25 17.39 10.16 -0.30
C PRO A 25 16.87 9.21 0.78
N TRP A 26 15.85 9.62 1.53
CA TRP A 26 15.26 8.87 2.63
C TRP A 26 14.21 7.83 2.19
N ALA A 27 13.93 7.71 0.89
CA ALA A 27 13.01 6.72 0.34
C ALA A 27 13.46 5.28 0.64
N LYS A 28 12.54 4.44 1.14
CA LYS A 28 12.76 3.02 1.38
C LYS A 28 12.29 2.23 0.15
N ILE A 29 13.22 1.59 -0.53
CA ILE A 29 12.97 0.78 -1.73
C ILE A 29 13.42 -0.66 -1.45
N PRO A 30 12.75 -1.70 -1.98
CA PRO A 30 13.26 -3.06 -1.86
C PRO A 30 14.60 -3.25 -2.57
N PHE A 31 15.45 -4.09 -2.00
CA PHE A 31 16.67 -4.56 -2.65
C PHE A 31 16.32 -5.38 -3.89
N LYS A 32 16.82 -4.94 -5.04
CA LYS A 32 16.67 -5.66 -6.30
C LYS A 32 17.78 -6.69 -6.47
N ARG A 33 17.41 -7.90 -6.89
CA ARG A 33 18.37 -8.93 -7.26
C ARG A 33 19.23 -8.46 -8.45
N GLN A 34 20.55 -8.51 -8.30
CA GLN A 34 21.48 -8.25 -9.40
C GLN A 34 21.72 -9.52 -10.22
N ARG A 35 22.16 -9.36 -11.47
CA ARG A 35 22.46 -10.50 -12.36
C ARG A 35 23.57 -11.34 -11.72
N ASN A 36 23.35 -12.65 -11.61
CA ASN A 36 24.26 -13.62 -11.02
C ASN A 36 24.55 -13.45 -9.51
N THR A 37 23.69 -12.73 -8.78
CA THR A 37 23.82 -12.61 -7.32
C THR A 37 22.49 -12.99 -6.66
N GLU A 38 22.55 -13.54 -5.45
CA GLU A 38 21.38 -13.79 -4.62
C GLU A 38 21.23 -12.67 -3.58
N LEU A 39 19.99 -12.42 -3.16
CA LEU A 39 19.76 -11.53 -2.03
C LEU A 39 20.26 -12.21 -0.76
N THR A 40 20.93 -11.45 0.10
CA THR A 40 21.25 -11.93 1.46
C THR A 40 19.97 -12.13 2.26
N ASP A 41 20.03 -12.94 3.31
CA ASP A 41 18.83 -13.20 4.12
C ASP A 41 18.32 -11.93 4.82
N ASP A 42 19.22 -11.02 5.20
CA ASP A 42 18.87 -9.68 5.72
C ASP A 42 18.12 -8.83 4.68
N GLN A 43 18.57 -8.86 3.42
CA GLN A 43 17.91 -8.14 2.33
C GLN A 43 16.52 -8.72 2.04
N LYS A 44 16.37 -10.05 2.11
CA LYS A 44 15.06 -10.71 1.98
C LYS A 44 14.14 -10.31 3.13
N GLU A 45 14.64 -10.29 4.36
CA GLU A 45 13.86 -9.89 5.54
C GLU A 45 13.42 -8.44 5.46
N TYR A 46 14.33 -7.54 5.08
CA TYR A 46 13.98 -6.14 4.83
C TYR A 46 12.90 -6.01 3.74
N ASN A 47 13.03 -6.72 2.62
CA ASN A 47 12.04 -6.71 1.54
C ASN A 47 10.68 -7.25 2.02
N ARG A 48 10.65 -8.30 2.86
CA ARG A 48 9.42 -8.83 3.45
C ARG A 48 8.72 -7.80 4.33
N LYS A 49 9.44 -7.14 5.23
CA LYS A 49 8.89 -6.07 6.09
C LYS A 49 8.36 -4.91 5.26
N LEU A 50 9.12 -4.48 4.26
CA LEU A 50 8.72 -3.39 3.36
C LEU A 50 7.44 -3.73 2.59
N SER A 51 7.34 -4.94 2.03
CA SER A 51 6.13 -5.43 1.34
C SER A 51 4.94 -5.54 2.29
N SER A 52 5.14 -6.04 3.51
CA SER A 52 4.08 -6.13 4.54
C SER A 52 3.50 -4.75 4.89
N ASN A 53 4.36 -3.73 5.01
CA ASN A 53 3.91 -2.36 5.25
C ASN A 53 3.18 -1.77 4.03
N ARG A 54 3.59 -2.13 2.81
CA ARG A 54 2.98 -1.63 1.56
C ARG A 54 1.66 -2.29 1.20
N ILE A 55 1.32 -3.46 1.74
CA ILE A 55 0.11 -4.19 1.38
C ILE A 55 -1.18 -3.36 1.63
N ILE A 56 -1.17 -2.39 2.54
CA ILE A 56 -2.31 -1.48 2.76
C ILE A 56 -2.64 -0.67 1.49
N VAL A 57 -1.62 -0.23 0.76
CA VAL A 57 -1.76 0.50 -0.50
C VAL A 57 -2.33 -0.41 -1.58
N GLU A 58 -1.86 -1.66 -1.65
CA GLU A 58 -2.37 -2.66 -2.59
C GLU A 58 -3.84 -3.02 -2.31
N ASN A 59 -4.19 -3.21 -1.04
CA ASN A 59 -5.57 -3.44 -0.60
C ASN A 59 -6.46 -2.25 -0.93
N TYR A 60 -5.98 -1.02 -0.72
CA TYR A 60 -6.68 0.19 -1.11
C TYR A 60 -6.99 0.22 -2.60
N PHE A 61 -5.99 0.06 -3.45
CA PHE A 61 -6.17 0.11 -4.91
C PHE A 61 -7.02 -1.06 -5.42
N SER A 62 -6.92 -2.23 -4.79
CA SER A 62 -7.80 -3.35 -5.09
C SER A 62 -9.25 -3.01 -4.78
N ARG A 63 -9.52 -2.38 -3.62
CA ARG A 63 -10.86 -1.94 -3.24
C ARG A 63 -11.41 -0.83 -4.13
N LEU A 64 -10.56 0.15 -4.47
CA LEU A 64 -10.88 1.22 -5.42
C LEU A 64 -11.33 0.64 -6.77
N LYS A 65 -10.58 -0.31 -7.34
CA LYS A 65 -10.94 -0.96 -8.61
C LYS A 65 -12.19 -1.83 -8.51
N GLN A 66 -12.41 -2.48 -7.35
CA GLN A 66 -13.59 -3.29 -7.10
C GLN A 66 -14.87 -2.44 -7.07
N TYR A 67 -14.85 -1.29 -6.38
CA TYR A 67 -15.99 -0.38 -6.35
C TYR A 67 -16.19 0.35 -7.68
N TRP A 68 -15.09 0.76 -8.32
CA TRP A 68 -15.14 1.64 -9.48
C TRP A 68 -14.44 0.99 -10.67
N ARG A 69 -15.19 0.16 -11.42
CA ARG A 69 -14.70 -0.51 -12.64
C ARG A 69 -14.06 0.45 -13.64
N VAL A 70 -14.52 1.71 -13.69
CA VAL A 70 -13.98 2.75 -14.56
C VAL A 70 -12.48 3.00 -14.32
N ILE A 71 -12.00 2.84 -13.09
CA ILE A 71 -10.58 3.05 -12.74
C ILE A 71 -9.69 1.93 -13.30
N GLY A 72 -10.20 0.70 -13.39
CA GLY A 72 -9.45 -0.45 -13.94
C GLY A 72 -9.45 -0.51 -15.47
N GLY A 73 -10.17 0.38 -16.15
CA GLY A 73 -10.32 0.38 -17.60
C GLY A 73 -9.20 1.10 -18.36
N LYS A 74 -9.22 0.98 -19.69
CA LYS A 74 -8.39 1.81 -20.58
C LYS A 74 -9.02 3.18 -20.72
N TRP A 75 -8.23 4.23 -20.52
CA TRP A 75 -8.67 5.61 -20.63
C TRP A 75 -8.23 6.20 -21.98
N PRO A 76 -9.15 6.45 -22.93
CA PRO A 76 -8.79 7.12 -24.17
C PRO A 76 -8.50 8.60 -23.86
N LEU A 77 -7.28 9.05 -24.18
CA LEU A 77 -6.98 10.48 -24.16
C LEU A 77 -7.68 11.13 -25.35
N LYS A 78 -8.66 11.99 -25.07
CA LYS A 78 -9.37 12.77 -26.10
C LYS A 78 -8.47 13.86 -26.68
N ILE A 79 -7.64 14.46 -25.84
CA ILE A 79 -6.65 15.48 -26.21
C ILE A 79 -5.29 14.99 -25.70
N LYS A 80 -4.26 15.06 -26.54
CA LYS A 80 -2.92 14.60 -26.17
C LYS A 80 -2.40 15.42 -24.99
N GLY A 81 -2.12 14.76 -23.88
CA GLY A 81 -1.63 15.39 -22.65
C GLY A 81 -2.71 15.94 -21.71
N ASP A 82 -3.99 15.89 -22.10
CA ASP A 82 -5.08 16.26 -21.19
C ASP A 82 -5.53 15.04 -20.38
N LEU A 83 -5.09 15.00 -19.12
CA LEU A 83 -5.52 14.01 -18.13
C LEU A 83 -6.59 14.56 -17.17
N THR A 84 -7.14 15.75 -17.42
CA THR A 84 -8.07 16.43 -16.49
C THR A 84 -9.28 15.57 -16.17
N PHE A 85 -9.86 14.91 -17.19
CA PHE A 85 -10.99 14.01 -17.00
C PHE A 85 -10.64 12.77 -16.16
N TYR A 86 -9.44 12.22 -16.37
CA TYR A 86 -8.93 11.11 -15.56
C TYR A 86 -8.72 11.58 -14.11
N HIS A 87 -8.04 12.70 -13.90
CA HIS A 87 -7.76 13.24 -12.57
C HIS A 87 -9.03 13.53 -11.78
N HIS A 88 -10.03 14.17 -12.38
CA HIS A 88 -11.32 14.41 -11.73
C HIS A 88 -12.03 13.10 -11.38
N THR A 89 -12.08 12.14 -12.31
CA THR A 89 -12.75 10.86 -12.04
C THR A 89 -12.02 10.06 -10.96
N PHE A 90 -10.69 10.00 -11.02
CA PHE A 90 -9.86 9.36 -10.01
C PHE A 90 -10.05 10.00 -8.64
N ALA A 91 -9.99 11.33 -8.55
CA ALA A 91 -10.18 12.06 -7.29
C ALA A 91 -11.55 11.78 -6.66
N MET A 92 -12.62 11.78 -7.47
CA MET A 92 -13.97 11.43 -7.02
C MET A 92 -14.04 9.99 -6.51
N CYS A 93 -13.54 9.02 -7.28
CA CYS A 93 -13.52 7.61 -6.88
C CYS A 93 -12.67 7.36 -5.62
N ALA A 94 -11.52 8.02 -5.50
CA ALA A 94 -10.65 7.93 -4.33
C ALA A 94 -11.33 8.51 -3.09
N GLY A 95 -11.93 9.70 -3.20
CA GLY A 95 -12.68 10.34 -2.11
C GLY A 95 -13.85 9.48 -1.62
N LEU A 96 -14.64 8.91 -2.54
CA LEU A 96 -15.73 8.01 -2.19
C LEU A 96 -15.22 6.71 -1.55
N THR A 97 -14.13 6.14 -2.06
CA THR A 97 -13.49 4.97 -1.44
C THR A 97 -13.06 5.27 -0.01
N ASN A 98 -12.39 6.40 0.23
CA ASN A 98 -11.98 6.81 1.57
C ASN A 98 -13.18 6.87 2.53
N LYS A 99 -14.31 7.43 2.08
CA LYS A 99 -15.55 7.45 2.88
C LYS A 99 -16.12 6.06 3.16
N LEU A 100 -16.02 5.14 2.21
CA LEU A 100 -16.47 3.74 2.38
C LEU A 100 -15.56 2.95 3.33
N LEU A 101 -14.26 3.27 3.36
CA LEU A 101 -13.31 2.62 4.26
C LEU A 101 -13.60 2.91 5.74
N CYS A 102 -14.15 4.09 6.06
CA CYS A 102 -14.64 4.38 7.41
C CYS A 102 -15.73 3.41 7.89
N ARG A 103 -16.42 2.71 6.98
CA ARG A 103 -17.44 1.69 7.32
C ARG A 103 -16.93 0.26 7.18
N ARG A 104 -15.88 0.05 6.38
CA ARG A 104 -15.35 -1.26 6.00
C ARG A 104 -13.83 -1.15 5.89
N PRO A 105 -13.09 -1.29 7.00
CA PRO A 105 -11.65 -1.09 7.02
C PRO A 105 -10.91 -2.10 6.14
N LEU A 106 -9.68 -1.76 5.74
CA LEU A 106 -8.84 -2.57 4.84
C LEU A 106 -8.22 -3.80 5.51
N ARG A 107 -8.25 -3.88 6.85
CA ARG A 107 -7.76 -5.00 7.66
C ARG A 107 -8.75 -5.28 8.80
N ARG A 108 -8.75 -6.52 9.31
CA ARG A 108 -9.43 -6.87 10.57
C ARG A 108 -8.58 -6.29 11.72
N GLY A 109 -9.20 -5.70 12.74
CA GLY A 109 -8.53 -4.91 13.79
C GLY A 109 -8.30 -3.44 13.44
N ALA A 110 -8.52 -3.05 12.18
CA ALA A 110 -8.43 -1.67 11.69
C ALA A 110 -9.77 -0.91 11.81
N GLU A 111 -10.72 -1.46 12.58
CA GLU A 111 -12.03 -0.84 12.85
C GLU A 111 -11.92 0.51 13.57
N ARG A 112 -10.78 0.76 14.23
CA ARG A 112 -10.51 1.92 15.08
C ARG A 112 -9.49 2.89 14.49
N TRP A 113 -9.32 2.94 13.16
CA TRP A 113 -8.65 4.10 12.54
C TRP A 113 -9.64 5.24 12.39
N ASP A 114 -10.24 5.65 13.51
CA ASP A 114 -10.80 6.98 13.59
C ASP A 114 -9.62 7.92 13.41
N LEU A 115 -9.77 8.95 12.57
CA LEU A 115 -8.77 10.00 12.31
C LEU A 115 -8.21 10.67 13.60
N LEU A 116 -8.75 10.34 14.77
CA LEU A 116 -8.40 10.79 16.11
C LEU A 116 -7.35 9.91 16.82
N ASP A 117 -7.03 8.71 16.30
CA ASP A 117 -6.09 7.77 16.94
C ASP A 117 -4.69 7.76 16.29
N LEU A 118 -4.45 8.55 15.23
CA LEU A 118 -3.14 8.63 14.57
C LEU A 118 -2.03 9.17 15.50
N ASP A 119 -2.40 10.02 16.46
CA ASP A 119 -1.49 10.61 17.45
C ASP A 119 -1.10 9.61 18.56
N SER A 120 -1.72 8.41 18.59
CA SER A 120 -1.54 7.39 19.63
C SER A 120 -0.82 6.12 19.15
N MET A 121 -0.34 6.11 17.91
CA MET A 121 0.36 4.97 17.30
C MET A 121 1.72 4.70 17.97
N ASP A 122 1.77 3.69 18.84
CA ASP A 122 3.04 3.10 19.29
C ASP A 122 3.53 2.02 18.30
N GLU A 123 4.84 1.79 18.26
CA GLU A 123 5.47 0.76 17.41
C GLU A 123 5.16 -0.68 17.87
N ASN A 124 4.45 -0.87 18.98
CA ASN A 124 4.12 -2.17 19.59
C ASN A 124 2.65 -2.60 19.40
N SER A 125 1.84 -1.80 18.71
CA SER A 125 0.43 -2.09 18.46
C SER A 125 0.26 -3.41 17.72
N GLU A 126 -0.67 -4.24 18.21
CA GLU A 126 -1.02 -5.56 17.65
C GLU A 126 -1.36 -5.51 16.14
N ALA A 127 -1.70 -4.34 15.61
CA ALA A 127 -1.92 -4.11 14.18
C ALA A 127 -0.67 -4.29 13.29
N TYR A 128 0.53 -4.17 13.87
CA TYR A 128 1.82 -4.35 13.17
C TYR A 128 2.43 -5.74 13.35
N ASN A 129 1.99 -6.50 14.35
CA ASN A 129 2.59 -7.78 14.70
C ASN A 129 1.65 -8.95 14.36
N TYR A 130 1.39 -9.14 13.06
CA TYR A 130 0.70 -10.32 12.56
C TYR A 130 1.72 -11.34 12.09
N GLN A 131 1.96 -12.37 12.91
CA GLN A 131 2.54 -13.63 12.43
C GLN A 131 1.40 -14.51 11.96
N GLU A 132 1.43 -14.91 10.69
CA GLU A 132 0.50 -15.87 10.12
C GLU A 132 0.72 -17.21 10.83
N SER A 133 -0.20 -17.61 11.71
CA SER A 133 -0.21 -18.96 12.26
C SER A 133 -0.55 -19.91 11.12
N VAL A 134 0.46 -20.61 10.59
CA VAL A 134 0.29 -21.74 9.69
C VAL A 134 -0.51 -22.79 10.47
N SER A 135 -1.79 -22.94 10.14
CA SER A 135 -2.54 -24.14 10.51
C SER A 135 -2.04 -25.28 9.63
N GLU A 136 -1.20 -26.14 10.19
CA GLU A 136 -1.01 -27.50 9.70
C GLU A 136 -2.34 -28.24 9.83
N ASP A 137 -3.14 -28.21 8.77
CA ASP A 137 -4.15 -29.23 8.49
C ASP A 137 -4.61 -29.01 7.04
N ASP A 138 -4.01 -29.77 6.13
CA ASP A 138 -4.64 -30.30 4.91
C ASP A 138 -3.69 -31.36 4.34
N SER A 139 -3.46 -32.42 5.15
CA SER A 139 -3.26 -33.74 4.58
C SER A 139 -4.62 -34.25 4.10
N GLU A 140 -4.66 -34.80 2.88
CA GLU A 140 -5.83 -35.39 2.19
C GLU A 140 -6.63 -34.45 1.27
N ASN A 141 -6.15 -34.32 0.03
CA ASN A 141 -6.94 -34.93 -1.04
C ASN A 141 -6.07 -35.37 -2.22
N SER A 142 -5.81 -36.68 -2.25
CA SER A 142 -5.46 -37.43 -3.45
C SER A 142 -6.72 -37.51 -4.32
N TYR A 143 -6.68 -36.98 -5.54
CA TYR A 143 -7.07 -37.66 -6.80
C TYR A 143 -6.77 -36.74 -7.99
#